data_AF-A0AA36CR21-F1
#
_entry.id   AF-A0AA36CR21-F1
#
_cell.length_a   1.000
_cell.length_b   1.000
_cell.length_c   1.000
_cell.angle_alpha   90.00
_cell.angle_beta   90.00
_cell.angle_gamma   90.00
#
_symmetry.space_group_name_H-M   'P 1'
#
loop_
_entity.id
_entity.type
_entity.pdbx_description
1 polymer ?
#
loop_
_entity_poly.entity_id
_entity_poly.type
_entity_poly.pdbx_seq_one_letter_code
_entity_poly.pdbx_strand_id
1 'polypeptide(L)'
;MCRQFNEYTKLIPLTFLLGFYVSNVVGRWWRQFECLAWPEDLLSLLVLVIPGEDERSQRRRHVIARYLNLTAALAWRDVSSKLRLRFPKVRDLIDAGLMTEQEYVLLEDVHASCASVRWMAPLQWVQQIMMDEVKDNNPTASIVNNFITELKLYRQSFRKIFCHDWVCVPLVYTQVAALATYAFFFFCLFGRQYFHQDDTVDLKVPIFLIVQFLFFVGWFKVGQDLMRPFGMDDDDIELNWILDRNIACSFAIVHKLINTRHPELGEGNEDIFWKNRGEHLEIPKTGRQDKLETHRPKLHAYVRMPNSDVPDDEKGITCSKLRGDHPHLSW
;
A
#
# COMPACT_ATOMS: atom_id res chain seq x y z
N MET A 1 -16.41 -35.01 -34.46
CA MET A 1 -15.64 -34.82 -33.21
C MET A 1 -15.08 -33.40 -33.07
N CYS A 2 -14.11 -32.95 -33.89
CA CYS A 2 -13.49 -31.63 -33.72
C CYS A 2 -14.48 -30.45 -33.81
N ARG A 3 -15.41 -30.46 -34.77
CA ARG A 3 -16.48 -29.46 -34.83
C ARG A 3 -17.33 -29.40 -33.56
N GLN A 4 -17.64 -30.55 -32.94
CA GLN A 4 -18.41 -30.61 -31.68
C GLN A 4 -17.61 -30.05 -30.51
N PHE A 5 -16.31 -30.37 -30.42
CA PHE A 5 -15.45 -29.76 -29.40
C PHE A 5 -15.33 -28.24 -29.56
N ASN A 6 -15.27 -27.73 -30.80
CA ASN A 6 -15.30 -26.29 -31.03
C ASN A 6 -16.61 -25.65 -30.54
N GLU A 7 -17.76 -26.29 -30.72
CA GLU A 7 -19.03 -25.80 -30.17
C GLU A 7 -19.03 -25.78 -28.63
N TYR A 8 -18.46 -26.78 -27.96
CA TYR A 8 -18.36 -26.76 -26.49
C TYR A 8 -17.50 -25.62 -25.95
N THR A 9 -16.50 -25.13 -26.71
CA THR A 9 -15.73 -23.94 -26.27
C THR A 9 -16.59 -22.69 -26.13
N LYS A 10 -17.68 -22.57 -26.89
CA LYS A 10 -18.61 -21.42 -26.82
C LYS A 10 -19.51 -21.46 -25.59
N LEU A 11 -19.66 -22.62 -24.96
CA LEU A 11 -20.49 -22.80 -23.77
C LEU A 11 -19.78 -22.36 -22.49
N ILE A 12 -18.45 -22.20 -22.51
CA ILE A 12 -17.66 -21.83 -21.34
C ILE A 12 -17.43 -20.31 -21.37
N PRO A 13 -18.07 -19.52 -20.49
CA PRO A 13 -17.88 -18.07 -20.43
C PRO A 13 -16.58 -17.71 -19.68
N LEU A 14 -15.43 -18.12 -20.23
CA LEU A 14 -14.13 -18.05 -19.56
C LEU A 14 -13.76 -16.61 -19.16
N THR A 15 -13.98 -15.63 -20.03
CA THR A 15 -13.68 -14.22 -19.78
C THR A 15 -14.39 -13.67 -18.53
N PHE A 16 -15.68 -14.00 -18.36
CA PHE A 16 -16.46 -13.50 -17.23
C PHE A 16 -15.99 -14.12 -15.92
N LEU A 17 -15.82 -15.44 -15.92
CA LEU A 17 -15.39 -16.21 -14.75
C LEU A 17 -13.99 -15.79 -14.30
N LEU A 18 -13.06 -15.66 -15.25
CA LEU A 18 -11.70 -15.26 -14.99
C LEU A 18 -11.61 -13.80 -14.55
N GLY A 19 -12.40 -12.91 -15.17
CA GLY A 19 -12.47 -11.50 -14.79
C GLY A 19 -12.94 -11.30 -13.35
N PHE A 20 -13.97 -12.02 -12.92
CA PHE A 20 -14.42 -11.97 -11.53
C PHE A 20 -13.38 -12.52 -10.57
N TYR A 21 -12.79 -13.68 -10.90
CA TYR A 21 -11.75 -14.32 -10.09
C TYR A 21 -10.54 -13.40 -9.88
N VAL A 22 -9.94 -12.92 -10.97
CA VAL A 22 -8.72 -12.10 -10.92
C VAL A 22 -8.99 -10.75 -10.26
N SER A 23 -10.13 -10.10 -10.56
CA SER A 23 -10.51 -8.83 -9.92
C SER A 23 -10.63 -8.98 -8.40
N ASN A 24 -11.23 -10.07 -7.92
CA ASN A 24 -11.32 -10.34 -6.49
C ASN A 24 -9.94 -10.58 -5.85
N VAL A 25 -9.04 -11.33 -6.52
CA VAL A 25 -7.67 -11.55 -6.05
C VAL A 25 -6.89 -10.24 -5.99
N VAL A 26 -6.89 -9.45 -7.06
CA VAL A 26 -6.18 -8.15 -7.13
C VAL A 26 -6.70 -7.19 -6.06
N GLY A 27 -8.03 -7.08 -5.91
CA GLY A 27 -8.63 -6.21 -4.88
C GLY A 27 -8.30 -6.68 -3.45
N ARG A 28 -8.03 -7.96 -3.24
CA ARG A 28 -7.56 -8.48 -1.96
C ARG A 28 -6.05 -8.26 -1.78
N TRP A 29 -5.25 -8.41 -2.83
CA TRP A 29 -3.81 -8.11 -2.83
C TRP A 29 -3.56 -6.65 -2.41
N TRP A 30 -4.26 -5.70 -3.03
CA TRP A 30 -4.13 -4.27 -2.69
C TRP A 30 -4.51 -3.97 -1.24
N ARG A 31 -5.62 -4.53 -0.75
CA ARG A 31 -6.03 -4.36 0.66
C ARG A 31 -5.00 -4.92 1.65
N GLN A 32 -4.30 -6.00 1.30
CA GLN A 32 -3.22 -6.52 2.16
C GLN A 32 -2.03 -5.57 2.19
N PHE A 33 -1.65 -4.99 1.05
CA PHE A 33 -0.62 -3.96 0.97
C PHE A 33 -0.98 -2.71 1.79
N GLU A 34 -2.22 -2.23 1.69
CA GLU A 34 -2.71 -1.08 2.47
C GLU A 34 -2.80 -1.35 3.98
N CYS A 35 -2.77 -2.62 4.40
CA CYS A 35 -2.72 -2.98 5.83
C CYS A 35 -1.31 -2.93 6.42
N LEU A 36 -0.26 -2.67 5.62
CA LEU A 36 1.10 -2.56 6.14
C LEU A 36 1.24 -1.33 7.02
N ALA A 37 1.63 -1.54 8.28
CA ALA A 37 1.79 -0.48 9.26
C ALA A 37 3.20 0.12 9.19
N TRP A 38 3.29 1.44 9.10
CA TRP A 38 4.53 2.19 9.14
C TRP A 38 4.68 2.84 10.53
N PRO A 39 5.86 2.76 11.18
CA PRO A 39 6.01 3.26 12.55
C PRO A 39 6.13 4.79 12.64
N GLU A 40 6.23 5.49 11.51
CA GLU A 40 6.64 6.90 11.43
C GLU A 40 5.67 7.87 12.10
N ASP A 41 4.37 7.71 11.83
CA ASP A 41 3.34 8.56 12.41
C ASP A 41 3.31 8.41 13.94
N LEU A 42 3.38 7.17 14.41
CA LEU A 42 3.41 6.84 15.83
C LEU A 42 4.66 7.38 16.53
N LEU A 43 5.83 7.26 15.89
CA LEU A 43 7.09 7.77 16.42
C LEU A 43 7.19 9.29 16.37
N SER A 44 6.57 9.93 15.40
CA SER A 44 6.49 11.39 15.32
C SER A 44 5.65 11.94 16.48
N LEU A 45 4.52 11.29 16.79
CA LEU A 45 3.73 11.60 17.99
C LEU A 45 4.49 11.31 19.28
N LEU A 46 5.27 10.22 19.32
CA LEU A 46 6.08 9.87 20.50
C LEU A 46 7.06 10.99 20.88
N VAL A 47 7.69 11.61 19.90
CA VAL A 47 8.61 12.74 20.12
C VAL A 47 7.90 13.94 20.74
N LEU A 48 6.61 14.15 20.42
CA LEU A 48 5.79 15.19 21.06
C LEU A 48 5.38 14.83 22.49
N VAL A 49 5.14 13.54 22.77
CA VAL A 49 4.78 13.09 24.13
C VAL A 49 5.99 13.10 25.06
N ILE A 50 7.15 12.68 24.57
CA ILE A 50 8.40 12.59 25.34
C ILE A 50 9.43 13.54 24.71
N PRO A 51 9.36 14.86 24.97
CA PRO A 51 10.28 15.83 24.36
C PRO A 51 11.65 15.90 25.04
N GLY A 52 11.82 15.30 26.23
CA GLY A 52 13.03 15.45 27.04
C GLY A 52 14.33 15.05 26.33
N GLU A 53 15.36 15.88 26.48
CA GLU A 53 16.73 15.59 25.98
C GLU A 53 17.54 14.74 26.98
N ASP A 54 17.01 14.44 28.17
CA ASP A 54 17.68 13.64 29.18
C ASP A 54 17.81 12.16 28.77
N GLU A 55 18.80 11.47 29.36
CA GLU A 55 19.10 10.07 29.02
C GLU A 55 17.90 9.14 29.26
N ARG A 56 17.07 9.42 30.27
CA ARG A 56 15.89 8.61 30.58
C ARG A 56 14.83 8.73 29.48
N SER A 57 14.51 9.96 29.06
CA SER A 57 13.62 10.24 27.93
C SER A 57 14.12 9.64 26.62
N GLN A 58 15.42 9.78 26.33
CA GLN A 58 16.05 9.16 25.16
C GLN A 58 15.92 7.63 25.18
N ARG A 59 16.23 6.99 26.33
CA ARG A 59 16.08 5.54 26.50
C ARG A 59 14.62 5.10 26.33
N ARG A 60 13.64 5.83 26.88
CA ARG A 60 12.21 5.53 26.68
C ARG A 60 11.84 5.54 25.19
N ARG A 61 12.20 6.60 24.47
CA ARG A 61 11.92 6.68 23.02
C ARG A 61 12.61 5.58 22.23
N HIS A 62 13.87 5.29 22.55
CA HIS A 62 14.66 4.22 21.91
C HIS A 62 14.01 2.85 22.08
N VAL A 63 13.62 2.50 23.32
CA VAL A 63 13.00 1.21 23.64
C VAL A 63 11.63 1.09 22.97
N ILE A 64 10.82 2.15 22.98
CA ILE A 64 9.53 2.15 22.28
C ILE A 64 9.73 1.93 20.78
N ALA A 65 10.65 2.64 20.14
CA ALA A 65 10.98 2.42 18.73
C ALA A 65 11.39 0.98 18.44
N ARG A 66 12.23 0.38 19.30
CA ARG A 66 12.62 -1.02 19.18
C ARG A 66 11.42 -1.97 19.34
N TYR A 67 10.52 -1.74 20.29
CA TYR A 67 9.33 -2.57 20.52
C TYR A 67 8.31 -2.50 19.38
N LEU A 68 8.16 -1.36 18.72
CA LEU A 68 7.34 -1.25 17.50
C LEU A 68 7.90 -2.12 16.38
N ASN A 69 9.21 -2.03 16.13
CA ASN A 69 9.89 -2.84 15.12
C ASN A 69 9.91 -4.34 15.48
N LEU A 70 10.06 -4.67 16.77
CA LEU A 70 9.98 -6.03 17.26
C LEU A 70 8.58 -6.63 17.03
N THR A 71 7.53 -5.85 17.26
CA THR A 71 6.16 -6.27 16.95
C THR A 71 6.00 -6.57 15.47
N ALA A 72 6.49 -5.68 14.61
CA ALA A 72 6.45 -5.90 13.16
C ALA A 72 7.19 -7.16 12.75
N ALA A 73 8.41 -7.38 13.28
CA ALA A 73 9.19 -8.57 13.02
C ALA A 73 8.47 -9.86 13.46
N LEU A 74 7.91 -9.89 14.67
CA LEU A 74 7.16 -11.04 15.19
C LEU A 74 5.91 -11.33 14.34
N ALA A 75 5.09 -10.32 14.07
CA ALA A 75 3.84 -10.48 13.35
C ALA A 75 4.08 -10.85 11.87
N TRP A 76 5.02 -10.19 11.19
CA TRP A 76 5.31 -10.48 9.79
C TRP A 76 6.04 -11.80 9.59
N ARG A 77 6.88 -12.25 10.53
CA ARG A 77 7.50 -13.59 10.50
C ARG A 77 6.44 -14.71 10.53
N ASP A 78 5.30 -14.47 11.18
CA ASP A 78 4.22 -15.46 11.26
C ASP A 78 3.40 -15.57 9.94
N VAL A 79 3.51 -14.58 9.03
CA VAL A 79 2.76 -14.54 7.76
C VAL A 79 3.67 -14.68 6.52
N SER A 80 4.91 -14.17 6.58
CA SER A 80 5.82 -14.10 5.43
C SER A 80 6.83 -15.25 5.40
N SER A 81 6.93 -15.91 4.25
CA SER A 81 7.92 -16.96 4.03
C SER A 81 9.34 -16.39 4.00
N LYS A 82 9.57 -15.26 3.30
CA LYS A 82 10.88 -14.58 3.23
C LYS A 82 11.40 -14.17 4.61
N LEU A 83 10.55 -13.62 5.49
CA LEU A 83 10.96 -13.24 6.85
C LEU A 83 11.15 -14.44 7.77
N ARG A 84 10.35 -15.50 7.61
CA ARG A 84 10.56 -16.76 8.36
C ARG A 84 11.88 -17.43 8.01
N LEU A 85 12.34 -17.32 6.77
CA LEU A 85 13.67 -17.79 6.36
C LEU A 85 14.79 -16.92 6.95
N ARG A 86 14.57 -15.60 7.06
CA ARG A 86 15.53 -14.68 7.68
C ARG A 86 15.65 -14.88 9.19
N PHE A 87 14.54 -15.12 9.87
CA PHE A 87 14.49 -15.38 11.32
C PHE A 87 13.79 -16.72 11.62
N PRO A 88 14.45 -17.87 11.38
CA PRO A 88 13.85 -19.19 11.61
C PRO A 88 13.32 -19.40 13.02
N LYS A 89 14.00 -18.89 14.05
CA LYS A 89 13.59 -18.95 15.45
C LYS A 89 13.34 -17.54 15.98
N VAL A 90 12.44 -17.41 16.95
CA VAL A 90 12.19 -16.13 17.64
C VAL A 90 13.46 -15.62 18.32
N ARG A 91 14.30 -16.54 18.83
CA ARG A 91 15.60 -16.22 19.42
C ARG A 91 16.55 -15.49 18.46
N ASP A 92 16.45 -15.72 17.15
CA ASP A 92 17.30 -15.06 16.16
C ASP A 92 17.04 -13.53 16.11
N LEU A 93 15.92 -13.06 16.67
CA LEU A 93 15.63 -11.62 16.84
C LEU A 93 16.50 -10.97 17.94
N ILE A 94 17.09 -11.77 18.83
CA ILE A 94 18.08 -11.30 19.81
C ILE A 94 19.38 -10.99 19.08
N ASP A 95 19.84 -11.90 18.23
CA ASP A 95 21.05 -11.72 17.42
C ASP A 95 20.89 -10.55 16.43
N ALA A 96 19.66 -10.31 15.96
CA ALA A 96 19.31 -9.14 15.15
C ALA A 96 19.28 -7.81 15.93
N GLY A 97 19.42 -7.83 17.27
CA GLY A 97 19.37 -6.64 18.13
C GLY A 97 17.97 -6.05 18.34
N LEU A 98 16.91 -6.76 17.94
CA LEU A 98 15.53 -6.31 18.14
C LEU A 98 14.97 -6.66 19.53
N MET A 99 15.58 -7.63 20.21
CA MET A 99 15.13 -8.14 21.50
C MET A 99 16.32 -8.39 22.43
N THR A 100 16.12 -8.23 23.74
CA THR A 100 17.11 -8.64 24.74
C THR A 100 16.83 -10.05 25.29
N GLU A 101 17.81 -10.68 25.92
CA GLU A 101 17.62 -12.02 26.53
C GLU A 101 16.53 -12.01 27.61
N GLN A 102 16.42 -10.94 28.40
CA GLN A 102 15.39 -10.79 29.43
C GLN A 102 13.99 -10.69 28.81
N GLU A 103 13.85 -9.91 27.73
CA GLU A 103 12.59 -9.79 27.00
C GLU A 103 12.19 -11.10 26.32
N TYR A 104 13.17 -11.88 25.86
CA TYR A 104 12.92 -13.21 25.28
C TYR A 104 12.29 -14.15 26.31
N VAL A 105 12.84 -14.22 27.52
CA VAL A 105 12.28 -15.06 28.60
C VAL A 105 10.84 -14.67 28.91
N LEU A 106 10.53 -13.36 28.99
CA LEU A 106 9.17 -12.87 29.19
C LEU A 106 8.24 -13.24 28.02
N LEU A 107 8.73 -13.16 26.79
CA LEU A 107 7.95 -13.53 25.61
C LEU A 107 7.65 -15.03 25.53
N GLU A 108 8.58 -15.88 25.95
CA GLU A 108 8.36 -17.33 26.02
C GLU A 108 7.33 -17.68 27.10
N ASP A 109 7.33 -17.01 28.25
CA ASP A 109 6.31 -17.18 29.30
C ASP A 109 4.91 -16.78 28.80
N VAL A 110 4.81 -15.63 28.10
CA VAL A 110 3.57 -15.20 27.44
C VAL A 110 3.13 -16.23 26.39
N HIS A 111 4.07 -16.78 25.61
CA HIS A 111 3.77 -17.78 24.60
C HIS A 111 3.26 -19.09 25.20
N ALA A 112 3.87 -19.55 26.30
CA ALA A 112 3.44 -20.74 27.04
C ALA A 112 2.02 -20.58 27.59
N SER A 113 1.67 -19.38 28.05
CA SER A 113 0.33 -19.05 28.55
C SER A 113 -0.69 -18.93 27.40
N CYS A 114 -0.34 -18.22 26.33
CA CYS A 114 -1.19 -18.04 25.15
C CYS A 114 -0.36 -17.72 23.90
N ALA A 115 -0.26 -18.69 23.00
CA ALA A 115 0.57 -18.56 21.80
C ALA A 115 0.17 -17.38 20.89
N SER A 116 -1.13 -17.09 20.81
CA SER A 116 -1.70 -16.11 19.87
C SER A 116 -1.42 -14.64 20.22
N VAL A 117 -1.02 -14.34 21.47
CA VAL A 117 -0.80 -12.95 21.93
C VAL A 117 0.67 -12.54 21.96
N ARG A 118 1.60 -13.46 21.66
CA ARG A 118 3.05 -13.22 21.71
C ARG A 118 3.48 -11.97 20.95
N TRP A 119 2.97 -11.75 19.74
CA TRP A 119 3.30 -10.56 18.93
C TRP A 119 2.77 -9.25 19.52
N MET A 120 1.75 -9.30 20.39
CA MET A 120 1.15 -8.13 21.02
C MET A 120 1.91 -7.67 22.26
N ALA A 121 2.73 -8.53 22.86
CA ALA A 121 3.42 -8.24 24.12
C ALA A 121 4.31 -6.99 24.05
N PRO A 122 5.11 -6.74 22.99
CA PRO A 122 5.90 -5.51 22.93
C PRO A 122 5.03 -4.24 22.85
N LEU A 123 3.87 -4.28 22.19
CA LEU A 123 2.92 -3.15 22.21
C LEU A 123 2.32 -2.91 23.59
N GLN A 124 2.13 -3.97 24.38
CA GLN A 124 1.70 -3.84 25.77
C GLN A 124 2.80 -3.20 26.64
N TRP A 125 4.06 -3.56 26.42
CA TRP A 125 5.20 -2.92 27.10
C TRP A 125 5.33 -1.44 26.72
N VAL A 126 5.05 -1.07 25.46
CA VAL A 126 4.95 0.35 25.06
C VAL A 126 3.90 1.07 25.89
N GLN A 127 2.70 0.50 26.07
CA GLN A 127 1.66 1.12 26.90
C GLN A 127 2.11 1.28 28.36
N GLN A 128 2.84 0.31 28.92
CA GLN A 128 3.40 0.41 30.27
C GLN A 128 4.41 1.54 30.39
N ILE A 129 5.33 1.68 29.43
CA ILE A 129 6.28 2.80 29.40
C ILE A 129 5.55 4.14 29.30
N MET A 130 4.47 4.22 28.51
CA MET A 130 3.67 5.44 28.40
C MET A 130 2.91 5.77 29.69
N MET A 131 2.43 4.77 30.43
CA MET A 131 1.83 5.00 31.75
C MET A 131 2.84 5.56 32.75
N ASP A 132 4.07 5.03 32.74
CA ASP A 132 5.16 5.56 33.58
C ASP A 132 5.52 6.99 33.19
N GLU A 133 5.57 7.29 31.88
CA GLU A 133 5.80 8.66 31.38
C GLU A 133 4.70 9.62 31.84
N VAL A 134 3.44 9.21 31.77
CA VAL A 134 2.31 10.03 32.23
C VAL A 134 2.38 10.30 33.72
N LYS A 135 2.78 9.30 34.51
CA LYS A 135 2.95 9.43 35.96
C LYS A 135 4.10 10.37 36.33
N ASP A 136 5.21 10.29 35.60
CA ASP A 136 6.43 11.02 35.94
C ASP A 136 6.41 12.47 35.47
N ASN A 137 5.94 12.70 34.24
CA ASN A 137 6.10 13.98 33.55
C ASN A 137 4.77 14.68 33.24
N ASN A 138 3.63 14.00 33.44
CA ASN A 138 2.28 14.53 33.20
C ASN A 138 2.14 15.31 31.87
N PRO A 139 2.47 14.68 30.72
CA PRO A 139 2.38 15.31 29.41
C PRO A 139 0.92 15.62 29.05
N THR A 140 0.72 16.53 28.10
CA THR A 140 -0.61 16.98 27.68
C THR A 140 -1.50 15.80 27.26
N ALA A 141 -2.62 15.62 27.96
CA ALA A 141 -3.52 14.47 27.77
C ALA A 141 -4.03 14.31 26.32
N SER A 142 -4.22 15.40 25.57
CA SER A 142 -4.63 15.33 24.16
C SER A 142 -3.59 14.65 23.27
N ILE A 143 -2.30 14.93 23.49
CA ILE A 143 -1.19 14.34 22.73
C ILE A 143 -1.07 12.85 23.07
N VAL A 144 -1.22 12.50 24.36
CA VAL A 144 -1.23 11.10 24.81
C VAL A 144 -2.39 10.34 24.17
N ASN A 145 -3.61 10.91 24.16
CA ASN A 145 -4.78 10.28 23.55
C ASN A 145 -4.59 10.05 22.03
N ASN A 146 -3.96 10.99 21.34
CA ASN A 146 -3.60 10.82 19.93
C ASN A 146 -2.61 9.68 19.74
N PHE A 147 -1.55 9.62 20.55
CA PHE A 147 -0.58 8.53 20.52
C PHE A 147 -1.23 7.15 20.77
N ILE A 148 -2.09 7.04 21.77
CA ILE A 148 -2.80 5.78 22.08
C ILE A 148 -3.75 5.37 20.95
N THR A 149 -4.37 6.34 20.28
CA THR A 149 -5.22 6.10 19.10
C THR A 149 -4.38 5.57 17.94
N GLU A 150 -3.25 6.18 17.64
CA GLU A 150 -2.34 5.69 16.60
C GLU A 150 -1.76 4.31 16.95
N LEU A 151 -1.39 4.07 18.21
CA LEU A 151 -0.92 2.75 18.66
C LEU A 151 -2.00 1.67 18.46
N LYS A 152 -3.27 2.01 18.69
CA LYS A 152 -4.40 1.12 18.40
C LYS A 152 -4.52 0.85 16.90
N LEU A 153 -4.40 1.86 16.03
CA LEU A 153 -4.44 1.68 14.57
C LEU A 153 -3.27 0.81 14.09
N TYR A 154 -2.06 1.08 14.58
CA TYR A 154 -0.86 0.27 14.33
C TYR A 154 -1.09 -1.21 14.67
N ARG A 155 -1.65 -1.50 15.85
CA ARG A 155 -2.03 -2.86 16.27
C ARG A 155 -3.10 -3.49 15.36
N GLN A 156 -4.10 -2.70 14.95
CA GLN A 156 -5.18 -3.20 14.09
C GLN A 156 -4.67 -3.62 12.71
N SER A 157 -3.67 -2.94 12.17
CA SER A 157 -3.03 -3.28 10.90
C SER A 157 -2.45 -4.69 10.90
N PHE A 158 -1.71 -5.10 11.94
CA PHE A 158 -1.22 -6.49 12.06
C PHE A 158 -2.35 -7.51 12.18
N ARG A 159 -3.40 -7.19 12.94
CA ARG A 159 -4.58 -8.05 13.03
C ARG A 159 -5.26 -8.22 11.66
N LYS A 160 -5.37 -7.17 10.85
CA LYS A 160 -5.93 -7.26 9.50
C LYS A 160 -5.08 -8.18 8.61
N ILE A 161 -3.75 -8.03 8.65
CA ILE A 161 -2.82 -8.91 7.92
C ILE A 161 -3.01 -10.37 8.35
N PHE A 162 -3.08 -10.64 9.66
CA PHE A 162 -3.36 -11.98 10.18
C PHE A 162 -4.70 -12.53 9.69
N CYS A 163 -5.77 -11.73 9.70
CA CYS A 163 -7.07 -12.16 9.18
C CYS A 163 -7.02 -12.45 7.68
N HIS A 164 -6.23 -11.68 6.92
CA HIS A 164 -6.00 -11.99 5.52
C HIS A 164 -5.28 -13.33 5.39
N ASP A 165 -4.17 -13.56 6.07
CA ASP A 165 -3.46 -14.84 6.00
C ASP A 165 -4.35 -16.04 6.37
N TRP A 166 -5.11 -15.91 7.48
CA TRP A 166 -6.00 -16.96 7.95
C TRP A 166 -7.17 -17.25 6.99
N VAL A 167 -7.83 -16.20 6.48
CA VAL A 167 -8.98 -16.33 5.57
C VAL A 167 -8.51 -16.07 4.14
N CYS A 168 -8.06 -17.13 3.48
CA CYS A 168 -7.69 -17.11 2.06
C CYS A 168 -8.91 -16.97 1.12
N VAL A 169 -8.65 -16.74 -0.17
CA VAL A 169 -9.68 -16.88 -1.21
C VAL A 169 -10.24 -18.31 -1.15
N PRO A 170 -11.58 -18.52 -1.14
CA PRO A 170 -12.16 -19.85 -1.06
C PRO A 170 -11.60 -20.79 -2.13
N LEU A 171 -11.16 -21.97 -1.72
CA LEU A 171 -10.55 -22.96 -2.60
C LEU A 171 -11.44 -23.32 -3.80
N VAL A 172 -12.76 -23.35 -3.59
CA VAL A 172 -13.71 -23.62 -4.67
C VAL A 172 -13.65 -22.58 -5.79
N TYR A 173 -13.37 -21.30 -5.49
CA TYR A 173 -13.25 -20.27 -6.52
C TYR A 173 -12.02 -20.48 -7.39
N THR A 174 -10.89 -20.83 -6.78
CA THR A 174 -9.64 -21.11 -7.50
C THR A 174 -9.78 -22.38 -8.33
N GLN A 175 -10.42 -23.42 -7.79
CA GLN A 175 -10.70 -24.68 -8.48
C GLN A 175 -11.62 -24.50 -9.69
N VAL A 176 -12.70 -23.73 -9.55
CA VAL A 176 -13.64 -23.45 -10.64
C VAL A 176 -12.94 -22.66 -11.76
N ALA A 177 -12.12 -21.66 -11.41
CA ALA A 177 -11.33 -20.92 -12.39
C ALA A 177 -10.31 -21.81 -13.12
N ALA A 178 -9.60 -22.67 -12.39
CA ALA A 178 -8.66 -23.62 -12.96
C ALA A 178 -9.35 -24.61 -13.91
N LEU A 179 -10.45 -25.23 -13.44
CA LEU A 179 -11.22 -26.20 -14.23
C LEU A 179 -11.78 -25.57 -15.50
N ALA A 180 -12.37 -24.38 -15.41
CA ALA A 180 -12.90 -23.67 -16.58
C ALA A 180 -11.80 -23.36 -17.61
N THR A 181 -10.63 -22.90 -17.14
CA THR A 181 -9.48 -22.57 -17.99
C THR A 181 -8.94 -23.82 -18.67
N TYR A 182 -8.70 -24.90 -17.92
CA TYR A 182 -8.16 -26.15 -18.44
C TYR A 182 -9.15 -26.88 -19.35
N ALA A 183 -10.44 -26.92 -19.00
CA ALA A 183 -11.47 -27.52 -19.84
C ALA A 183 -11.63 -26.76 -21.16
N PHE A 184 -11.59 -25.42 -21.13
CA PHE A 184 -11.63 -24.60 -22.35
C PHE A 184 -10.48 -24.97 -23.30
N PHE A 185 -9.24 -25.01 -22.80
CA PHE A 185 -8.09 -25.36 -23.64
C PHE A 185 -8.03 -26.82 -24.04
N PHE A 186 -8.54 -27.73 -23.22
CA PHE A 186 -8.73 -29.14 -23.60
C PHE A 186 -9.63 -29.24 -24.84
N PHE A 187 -10.78 -28.57 -24.85
CA PHE A 187 -11.65 -28.55 -26.02
C PHE A 187 -11.06 -27.79 -27.20
N CYS A 188 -10.32 -26.70 -26.97
CA CYS A 188 -9.63 -26.00 -28.06
C CYS A 188 -8.56 -26.86 -28.73
N LEU A 189 -7.84 -27.69 -27.96
CA LEU A 189 -6.78 -28.56 -28.47
C LEU A 189 -7.31 -29.48 -29.58
N PHE A 190 -8.49 -30.06 -29.40
CA PHE A 190 -9.09 -30.93 -30.40
C PHE A 190 -10.02 -30.18 -31.38
N GLY A 191 -10.66 -29.11 -30.91
CA GLY A 191 -11.69 -28.39 -31.67
C GLY A 191 -11.15 -27.45 -32.74
N ARG A 192 -9.92 -26.94 -32.56
CA ARG A 192 -9.29 -25.96 -33.45
C ARG A 192 -8.11 -26.52 -34.22
N GLN A 193 -8.12 -27.83 -34.48
CA GLN A 193 -7.21 -28.47 -35.42
C GLN A 193 -7.55 -28.04 -36.85
N TYR A 194 -6.54 -27.68 -37.64
CA TYR A 194 -6.71 -27.42 -39.07
C TYR A 194 -6.90 -28.75 -39.80
N PHE A 195 -7.94 -28.84 -40.61
CA PHE A 195 -8.17 -29.95 -41.52
C PHE A 195 -8.01 -29.44 -42.94
N HIS A 196 -7.48 -30.28 -43.84
CA HIS A 196 -7.46 -29.97 -45.27
C HIS A 196 -8.90 -29.76 -45.76
N GLN A 197 -9.28 -28.51 -45.95
CA GLN A 197 -10.39 -28.08 -46.80
C GLN A 197 -9.78 -27.22 -47.90
N ASP A 198 -10.22 -27.47 -49.14
CA ASP A 198 -9.60 -26.95 -50.37
C ASP A 198 -9.56 -25.41 -50.46
N ASP A 199 -10.27 -24.68 -49.58
CA ASP A 199 -10.38 -23.22 -49.58
C ASP A 199 -9.90 -22.53 -48.28
N THR A 200 -9.12 -23.19 -47.41
CA THR A 200 -8.62 -22.58 -46.17
C THR A 200 -7.11 -22.64 -46.04
N VAL A 201 -6.49 -21.52 -45.65
CA VAL A 201 -5.05 -21.45 -45.33
C VAL A 201 -4.76 -22.35 -44.14
N ASP A 202 -4.08 -23.47 -44.40
CA ASP A 202 -3.58 -24.36 -43.36
C ASP A 202 -2.32 -23.76 -42.72
N LEU A 203 -2.53 -22.99 -41.66
CA LEU A 203 -1.45 -22.59 -40.79
C LEU A 203 -1.04 -23.81 -39.96
N LYS A 204 0.00 -24.53 -40.41
CA LYS A 204 0.62 -25.66 -39.69
C LYS A 204 0.87 -25.40 -38.20
N VAL A 205 0.96 -24.13 -37.80
CA VAL A 205 1.04 -23.65 -36.41
C VAL A 205 -0.20 -22.82 -36.08
N PRO A 206 -0.96 -23.13 -35.00
CA PRO A 206 -2.17 -22.41 -34.64
C PRO A 206 -1.86 -21.12 -33.88
N ILE A 207 -1.36 -20.10 -34.58
CA ILE A 207 -0.89 -18.82 -34.00
C ILE A 207 -1.97 -18.16 -33.11
N PHE A 208 -3.21 -18.05 -33.59
CA PHE A 208 -4.29 -17.42 -32.82
C PHE A 208 -4.68 -18.22 -31.57
N LEU A 209 -4.57 -19.55 -31.60
CA LEU A 209 -4.80 -20.38 -30.41
C LEU A 209 -3.71 -20.16 -29.38
N ILE A 210 -2.45 -20.04 -29.81
CA ILE A 210 -1.31 -19.73 -28.93
C ILE A 210 -1.51 -18.36 -28.28
N VAL A 211 -1.90 -17.34 -29.04
CA VAL A 211 -2.18 -16.01 -28.49
C VAL A 211 -3.33 -16.05 -27.47
N GLN A 212 -4.43 -16.77 -27.77
CA GLN A 212 -5.51 -16.94 -26.80
C GLN A 212 -5.06 -17.71 -25.55
N PHE A 213 -4.21 -18.72 -25.71
CA PHE A 213 -3.61 -19.45 -24.60
C PHE A 213 -2.80 -18.53 -23.69
N LEU A 214 -1.88 -17.75 -24.27
CA LEU A 214 -1.08 -16.78 -23.52
C LEU A 214 -1.96 -15.77 -22.79
N PHE A 215 -3.03 -15.28 -23.43
CA PHE A 215 -3.94 -14.34 -22.81
C PHE A 215 -4.70 -14.94 -21.62
N PHE A 216 -5.43 -16.05 -21.80
CA PHE A 216 -6.27 -16.60 -20.73
C PHE A 216 -5.49 -17.35 -19.65
N VAL A 217 -4.46 -18.12 -20.02
CA VAL A 217 -3.61 -18.80 -19.03
C VAL A 217 -2.73 -17.79 -18.32
N GLY A 218 -2.19 -16.79 -19.02
CA GLY A 218 -1.47 -15.68 -18.40
C GLY A 218 -2.36 -14.90 -17.44
N TRP A 219 -3.60 -14.59 -17.82
CA TRP A 219 -4.54 -13.90 -16.94
C TRP A 219 -4.93 -14.75 -15.72
N PHE A 220 -5.08 -16.07 -15.88
CA PHE A 220 -5.26 -16.99 -14.75
C PHE A 220 -4.03 -17.01 -13.83
N LYS A 221 -2.82 -17.00 -14.41
CA LYS A 221 -1.55 -16.94 -13.67
C LYS A 221 -1.42 -15.68 -12.83
N VAL A 222 -1.80 -14.52 -13.35
CA VAL A 222 -1.87 -13.26 -12.55
C VAL A 222 -2.69 -13.47 -11.28
N GLY A 223 -3.84 -14.15 -11.38
CA GLY A 223 -4.66 -14.46 -10.20
C GLY A 223 -4.09 -15.56 -9.29
N GLN A 224 -3.14 -16.37 -9.74
CA GLN A 224 -2.44 -17.33 -8.88
C GLN A 224 -1.30 -16.66 -8.11
N ASP A 225 -0.48 -15.89 -8.82
CA ASP A 225 0.73 -15.26 -8.29
C ASP A 225 0.36 -14.18 -7.25
N LEU A 226 -0.68 -13.37 -7.52
CA LEU A 226 -1.14 -12.35 -6.58
C LEU A 226 -1.94 -12.88 -5.38
N MET A 227 -2.20 -14.19 -5.32
CA MET A 227 -3.04 -14.76 -4.25
C MET A 227 -2.35 -14.77 -2.88
N ARG A 228 -1.01 -14.87 -2.86
CA ARG A 228 -0.20 -14.92 -1.63
C ARG A 228 0.95 -13.90 -1.67
N PRO A 229 0.68 -12.61 -1.41
CA PRO A 229 1.65 -11.52 -1.56
C PRO A 229 2.88 -11.57 -0.63
N PHE A 230 2.93 -12.52 0.30
CA PHE A 230 3.99 -12.67 1.29
C PHE A 230 4.73 -14.01 1.13
N GLY A 231 4.65 -14.60 -0.07
CA GLY A 231 5.29 -15.83 -0.47
C GLY A 231 6.78 -15.66 -0.78
N MET A 232 7.21 -16.29 -1.87
CA MET A 232 8.59 -16.30 -2.35
C MET A 232 8.70 -15.86 -3.82
N ASP A 233 7.62 -15.35 -4.40
CA ASP A 233 7.58 -14.93 -5.79
C ASP A 233 8.30 -13.58 -5.98
N ASP A 234 8.67 -13.27 -7.22
CA ASP A 234 9.44 -12.07 -7.57
C ASP A 234 8.64 -10.77 -7.31
N ASP A 235 7.32 -10.81 -7.55
CA ASP A 235 6.40 -9.68 -7.36
C ASP A 235 5.77 -9.63 -5.95
N ASP A 236 6.20 -10.52 -5.05
CA ASP A 236 5.73 -10.49 -3.66
C ASP A 236 6.25 -9.26 -2.91
N ILE A 237 5.47 -8.82 -1.92
CA ILE A 237 5.79 -7.65 -1.12
C ILE A 237 7.09 -7.89 -0.33
N GLU A 238 8.05 -6.99 -0.49
CA GLU A 238 9.38 -7.05 0.12
C GLU A 238 9.40 -6.64 1.60
N LEU A 239 8.78 -7.47 2.46
CA LEU A 239 8.70 -7.22 3.91
C LEU A 239 10.06 -7.19 4.60
N ASN A 240 11.07 -7.88 4.07
CA ASN A 240 12.45 -7.79 4.58
C ASN A 240 12.99 -6.37 4.45
N TRP A 241 12.87 -5.78 3.26
CA TRP A 241 13.30 -4.41 3.00
C TRP A 241 12.49 -3.42 3.83
N ILE A 242 11.16 -3.59 3.90
CA ILE A 242 10.29 -2.72 4.70
C ILE A 242 10.70 -2.75 6.17
N LEU A 243 11.00 -3.93 6.72
CA LEU A 243 11.47 -4.06 8.11
C LEU A 243 12.79 -3.33 8.34
N ASP A 244 13.78 -3.51 7.46
CA ASP A 244 15.09 -2.84 7.58
C ASP A 244 14.97 -1.32 7.48
N ARG A 245 14.17 -0.85 6.53
CA ARG A 245 13.86 0.57 6.36
C ARG A 245 13.12 1.12 7.59
N ASN A 246 12.15 0.38 8.13
CA ASN A 246 11.42 0.80 9.33
C ASN A 246 12.33 0.90 10.55
N ILE A 247 13.26 -0.04 10.74
CA ILE A 247 14.25 0.02 11.81
C ILE A 247 15.12 1.27 11.68
N ALA A 248 15.69 1.51 10.49
CA ALA A 248 16.54 2.66 10.24
C ALA A 248 15.79 3.99 10.43
N CYS A 249 14.60 4.13 9.84
CA CYS A 249 13.75 5.31 9.99
C CYS A 249 13.32 5.53 11.45
N SER A 250 12.96 4.46 12.15
CA SER A 250 12.50 4.55 13.54
C SER A 250 13.56 5.18 14.44
N PHE A 251 14.79 4.67 14.38
CA PHE A 251 15.90 5.20 15.16
C PHE A 251 16.34 6.59 14.70
N ALA A 252 16.25 6.88 13.40
CA ALA A 252 16.48 8.24 12.90
C ALA A 252 15.48 9.25 13.48
N ILE A 253 14.20 8.89 13.59
CA ILE A 253 13.16 9.77 14.16
C ILE A 253 13.44 10.04 15.64
N VAL A 254 13.62 8.99 16.44
CA VAL A 254 13.72 9.13 17.91
C VAL A 254 15.06 9.64 18.41
N HIS A 255 16.12 9.59 17.59
CA HIS A 255 17.45 10.11 17.92
C HIS A 255 17.84 11.33 17.09
N LYS A 256 17.87 11.22 15.75
CA LYS A 256 18.45 12.26 14.90
C LYS A 256 17.50 13.43 14.70
N LEU A 257 16.25 13.17 14.34
CA LEU A 257 15.30 14.23 13.99
C LEU A 257 14.94 15.10 15.19
N ILE A 258 14.68 14.49 16.35
CA ILE A 258 14.39 15.25 17.57
C ILE A 258 15.56 16.15 18.00
N ASN A 259 16.80 15.69 17.82
CA ASN A 259 17.99 16.45 18.19
C ASN A 259 18.39 17.49 17.11
N THR A 260 17.79 17.43 15.92
CA THR A 260 18.05 18.40 14.86
C THR A 260 17.18 19.63 15.10
N ARG A 261 17.77 20.67 15.67
CA ARG A 261 17.06 21.96 15.86
C ARG A 261 16.78 22.62 14.52
N HIS A 262 15.60 23.23 14.41
CA HIS A 262 15.28 24.05 13.24
C HIS A 262 16.25 25.25 13.18
N PRO A 263 16.54 25.79 11.98
CA PRO A 263 17.27 27.04 11.85
C PRO A 263 16.59 28.17 12.63
N GLU A 264 17.35 29.09 13.21
CA GLU A 264 16.79 30.22 13.95
C GLU A 264 15.87 31.05 13.04
N LEU A 265 14.66 31.29 13.53
CA LEU A 265 13.64 32.14 12.90
C LEU A 265 13.98 33.60 13.23
N GLY A 266 15.02 34.13 12.59
CA GLY A 266 15.52 35.49 12.80
C GLY A 266 15.49 36.35 11.55
N GLU A 267 15.51 37.67 11.75
CA GLU A 267 15.67 38.68 10.70
C GLU A 267 16.99 38.42 9.95
N GLY A 268 16.90 37.86 8.73
CA GLY A 268 18.06 37.46 7.92
C GLY A 268 17.95 36.06 7.30
N ASN A 269 17.20 35.15 7.92
CA ASN A 269 16.93 33.79 7.42
C ASN A 269 15.55 33.65 6.77
N GLU A 270 14.92 34.76 6.40
CA GLU A 270 13.63 34.76 5.72
C GLU A 270 13.74 34.12 4.33
N ASP A 271 12.82 33.21 4.03
CA ASP A 271 12.73 32.61 2.71
C ASP A 271 12.20 33.61 1.66
N ILE A 272 12.38 33.25 0.39
CA ILE A 272 12.05 34.13 -0.75
C ILE A 272 10.54 34.43 -0.81
N PHE A 273 9.69 33.48 -0.41
CA PHE A 273 8.24 33.67 -0.43
C PHE A 273 7.80 34.62 0.69
N TRP A 274 8.44 34.56 1.86
CA TRP A 274 8.17 35.50 2.95
C TRP A 274 8.54 36.94 2.60
N LYS A 275 9.68 37.14 1.94
CA LYS A 275 10.14 38.47 1.46
C LYS A 275 9.19 39.05 0.42
N ASN A 276 8.68 38.22 -0.49
CA ASN A 276 7.84 38.64 -1.61
C ASN A 276 6.33 38.45 -1.36
N ARG A 277 5.90 38.36 -0.10
CA ARG A 277 4.50 38.06 0.30
C ARG A 277 3.42 39.03 -0.22
N GLY A 278 3.82 40.18 -0.78
CA GLY A 278 2.92 41.16 -1.40
C GLY A 278 2.87 41.08 -2.93
N GLU A 279 3.69 40.23 -3.55
CA GLU A 279 3.82 40.11 -5.00
C GLU A 279 3.17 38.82 -5.52
N HIS A 280 3.03 38.72 -6.85
CA HIS A 280 2.61 37.47 -7.46
C HIS A 280 3.73 36.43 -7.29
N LEU A 281 3.47 35.40 -6.50
CA LEU A 281 4.42 34.32 -6.24
C LEU A 281 4.44 33.33 -7.41
N GLU A 282 5.56 33.27 -8.13
CA GLU A 282 5.81 32.24 -9.15
C GLU A 282 7.07 31.45 -8.82
N ILE A 283 6.98 30.12 -8.96
CA ILE A 283 8.14 29.24 -8.84
C ILE A 283 8.79 29.14 -10.21
N PRO A 284 10.09 29.45 -10.35
CA PRO A 284 10.77 29.37 -11.63
C PRO A 284 10.76 27.94 -12.15
N LYS A 285 10.37 27.79 -13.41
CA LYS A 285 10.42 26.52 -14.13
C LYS A 285 11.81 26.33 -14.72
N THR A 286 12.28 25.09 -14.74
CA THR A 286 13.55 24.73 -15.38
C THR A 286 13.31 24.40 -16.86
N GLY A 287 14.31 24.60 -17.73
CA GLY A 287 14.10 24.68 -19.19
C GLY A 287 13.46 23.47 -19.89
N ARG A 288 13.41 22.28 -19.28
CA ARG A 288 12.62 21.14 -19.79
C ARG A 288 11.15 21.22 -19.38
N GLN A 289 10.86 21.75 -18.19
CA GLN A 289 9.52 21.92 -17.66
C GLN A 289 8.75 23.03 -18.37
N ASP A 290 9.42 24.08 -18.83
CA ASP A 290 8.80 25.16 -19.62
C ASP A 290 8.21 24.70 -20.94
N LYS A 291 8.74 23.61 -21.49
CA LYS A 291 8.25 22.99 -22.72
C LYS A 291 7.04 22.10 -22.50
N LEU A 292 6.68 21.81 -21.25
CA LEU A 292 5.51 21.00 -20.93
C LEU A 292 4.26 21.86 -21.01
N GLU A 293 3.25 21.37 -21.71
CA GLU A 293 1.92 22.00 -21.69
C GLU A 293 1.34 21.91 -20.28
N THR A 294 1.06 23.07 -19.68
CA THR A 294 0.36 23.14 -18.39
C THR A 294 -1.10 23.47 -18.63
N HIS A 295 -2.00 22.59 -18.20
CA HIS A 295 -3.43 22.87 -18.19
C HIS A 295 -3.85 23.28 -16.78
N ARG A 296 -4.43 24.47 -16.64
CA ARG A 296 -5.12 24.84 -15.39
C ARG A 296 -6.34 23.92 -15.21
N PRO A 297 -6.73 23.58 -13.97
CA PRO A 297 -7.96 22.84 -13.71
C PRO A 297 -9.13 23.50 -14.43
N LYS A 298 -9.79 22.77 -15.33
CA LYS A 298 -10.99 23.26 -16.02
C LYS A 298 -12.19 22.89 -15.15
N LEU A 299 -12.97 23.89 -14.73
CA LEU A 299 -14.27 23.64 -14.12
C LEU A 299 -15.19 23.07 -15.20
N HIS A 300 -15.60 21.82 -15.04
CA HIS A 300 -16.48 21.12 -15.99
C HIS A 300 -17.92 21.64 -15.96
N ALA A 301 -18.29 22.44 -14.95
CA ALA A 301 -19.65 22.95 -14.71
C ALA A 301 -19.75 24.48 -14.86
N TYR A 302 -19.00 25.10 -15.79
CA TYR A 302 -19.18 26.53 -16.06
C TYR A 302 -20.44 26.76 -16.88
N VAL A 303 -21.48 27.31 -16.25
CA VAL A 303 -22.66 27.86 -16.92
C VAL A 303 -22.54 29.37 -16.90
N ARG A 304 -22.40 29.99 -18.07
CA ARG A 304 -22.42 31.45 -18.21
C ARG A 304 -23.85 31.91 -17.90
N MET A 305 -24.07 32.50 -16.74
CA MET A 305 -25.33 33.17 -16.43
C MET A 305 -25.44 34.42 -17.32
N PRO A 306 -26.54 34.62 -18.05
CA PRO A 306 -26.78 35.88 -18.74
C PRO A 306 -26.85 36.99 -17.68
N ASN A 307 -26.05 38.04 -17.82
CA ASN A 307 -26.29 39.28 -17.09
C ASN A 307 -27.68 39.78 -17.50
N SER A 308 -28.52 40.11 -16.52
CA SER A 308 -29.92 40.47 -16.68
C SER A 308 -30.20 41.78 -17.46
N ASP A 309 -29.24 42.28 -18.26
CA ASP A 309 -29.32 43.60 -18.89
C ASP A 309 -28.96 43.63 -20.39
N VAL A 310 -29.06 42.51 -21.13
CA VAL A 310 -28.89 42.54 -22.61
C VAL A 310 -29.99 41.70 -23.29
N PRO A 311 -30.77 42.27 -24.23
CA PRO A 311 -31.80 41.53 -24.94
C PRO A 311 -31.20 40.48 -25.88
N ASP A 312 -31.85 39.32 -25.92
CA ASP A 312 -31.55 38.20 -26.82
C ASP A 312 -31.69 38.64 -28.29
N ASP A 313 -30.58 38.70 -29.03
CA ASP A 313 -30.59 38.65 -30.48
C ASP A 313 -29.55 37.67 -31.02
N GLU A 314 -30.10 36.56 -31.54
CA GLU A 314 -29.65 35.70 -32.62
C GLU A 314 -28.25 35.01 -32.64
N LYS A 315 -28.38 33.67 -32.66
CA LYS A 315 -27.76 32.68 -33.58
C LYS A 315 -26.26 32.37 -33.43
N GLY A 316 -26.03 31.08 -33.20
CA GLY A 316 -24.72 30.51 -32.90
C GLY A 316 -23.73 30.55 -34.05
N ILE A 317 -22.45 30.48 -33.67
CA ILE A 317 -21.31 30.02 -34.46
C ILE A 317 -20.22 29.59 -33.46
N THR A 318 -19.88 28.30 -33.56
CA THR A 318 -18.61 27.61 -33.27
C THR A 318 -17.67 28.04 -32.12
N CYS A 319 -17.28 27.00 -31.38
CA CYS A 319 -16.09 26.88 -30.55
C CYS A 319 -14.81 27.29 -31.33
N SER A 320 -14.24 28.44 -31.00
CA SER A 320 -12.79 28.75 -30.93
C SER A 320 -12.56 30.24 -31.07
N LYS A 321 -11.60 30.76 -30.28
CA LYS A 321 -11.09 32.15 -30.23
C LYS A 321 -11.91 33.13 -29.40
N LEU A 322 -11.70 33.12 -28.09
CA LEU A 322 -11.57 34.36 -27.33
C LEU A 322 -10.38 34.25 -26.38
N ARG A 323 -9.33 34.99 -26.75
CA ARG A 323 -8.07 35.22 -26.04
C ARG A 323 -8.23 36.58 -25.37
N GLY A 324 -7.96 36.66 -24.07
CA GLY A 324 -7.86 37.91 -23.31
C GLY A 324 -9.21 38.48 -22.87
N ASP A 325 -9.56 38.25 -21.61
CA ASP A 325 -9.64 39.31 -20.59
C ASP A 325 -10.46 38.81 -19.41
N HIS A 326 -9.81 38.75 -18.25
CA HIS A 326 -10.46 38.44 -16.98
C HIS A 326 -11.39 39.61 -16.60
N PRO A 327 -12.60 39.29 -16.13
CA PRO A 327 -12.89 39.59 -14.74
C PRO A 327 -13.43 38.34 -14.04
N HIS A 328 -12.70 37.92 -13.00
CA HIS A 328 -13.21 36.96 -12.02
C HIS A 328 -14.27 37.64 -11.15
N LEU A 329 -15.43 37.00 -10.98
CA LEU A 329 -16.17 36.82 -9.72
C LEU A 329 -17.60 36.32 -9.97
N SER A 330 -17.84 35.03 -9.71
CA SER A 330 -19.02 34.57 -8.96
C SER A 330 -18.80 33.12 -8.48
N TRP A 331 -18.30 33.07 -7.24
CA TRP A 331 -18.16 31.93 -6.32
C TRP A 331 -17.14 30.84 -6.65
#